data_AF-A0A7C0Y989-F1
#
_entry.id   AF-A0A7C0Y989-F1
#
_cell.length_a   1.000
_cell.length_b   1.000
_cell.length_c   1.000
_cell.angle_alpha   90.00
_cell.angle_beta   90.00
_cell.angle_gamma   90.00
#
_symmetry.space_group_name_H-M   'P 1'
#
loop_
_entity.id
_entity.type
_entity.pdbx_description
1 polymer ?
#
loop_
_entity_poly.entity_id
_entity_poly.type
_entity_poly.pdbx_seq_one_letter_code
_entity_poly.pdbx_strand_id
1 'polypeptide(L)'
;MMDMSFKNNPLYIDARKRMEREFQEKRERGVLSKAHAEDHVIAVSNFGSATAHALMKGQGYIEEAQNAALLASVAGLMHDIKREATERVPHGPEGAKYILKLSWESDLWRDIGTEGFDSIYRAIANHEQPFNIITTIFGDPLKVEDQQLMPSVVAHSLKTGDAALEASGYRVLERRAFFVGRERMFKDLKNILKYPEESHLAFLGETMIRLYKRNPIDAYPEWLKPLAQEWHAVQYLFYKGLLRYVGMNEREAAEYMHRIGFTRFDEKMVEKITSEKHLDGKHFSETEYPILSEKIREMNELEERELDDLAESSYRVIKLISEADSPESALKKYKREGIGGLKYAKEFMDGIIAYREGSEDFLDYFAHKIEDSVIKLKKARI
;
A
#
# COMPACT_ATOMS: atom_id res chain seq x y z
N MET A 1 -4.63 -16.65 14.34
CA MET A 1 -3.18 -16.77 14.12
C MET A 1 -2.95 -17.46 12.79
N MET A 2 -2.52 -16.69 11.81
CA MET A 2 -2.12 -17.17 10.50
C MET A 2 -0.83 -17.99 10.65
N ASP A 3 -0.88 -19.26 10.25
CA ASP A 3 0.31 -20.09 10.23
C ASP A 3 1.24 -19.64 9.10
N MET A 4 2.40 -19.09 9.45
CA MET A 4 3.46 -18.68 8.51
C MET A 4 4.46 -19.81 8.22
N SER A 5 4.11 -21.07 8.53
CA SER A 5 4.95 -22.25 8.30
C SER A 5 5.41 -22.39 6.85
N PHE A 6 4.67 -21.82 5.89
CA PHE A 6 5.08 -21.76 4.48
C PHE A 6 6.45 -21.07 4.28
N LYS A 7 6.92 -20.23 5.21
CA LYS A 7 8.27 -19.62 5.14
C LYS A 7 9.39 -20.65 5.21
N ASN A 8 9.11 -21.85 5.73
CA ASN A 8 10.03 -22.99 5.74
C ASN A 8 9.88 -23.87 4.50
N ASN A 9 8.93 -23.58 3.61
CA ASN A 9 8.73 -24.34 2.38
C ASN A 9 9.95 -24.15 1.44
N PRO A 10 10.49 -25.22 0.84
CA PRO A 10 11.64 -25.13 -0.07
C PRO A 10 11.43 -24.13 -1.22
N LEU A 11 10.22 -24.03 -1.77
CA LEU A 11 9.89 -23.10 -2.85
C LEU A 11 10.04 -21.64 -2.41
N TYR A 12 9.53 -21.30 -1.23
CA TYR A 12 9.66 -19.96 -0.65
C TYR A 12 11.14 -19.62 -0.40
N ILE A 13 11.89 -20.56 0.18
CA ILE A 13 13.31 -20.38 0.47
C ILE A 13 14.11 -20.16 -0.82
N ASP A 14 13.85 -20.93 -1.88
CA ASP A 14 14.51 -20.76 -3.17
C ASP A 14 14.15 -19.42 -3.83
N ALA A 15 12.87 -19.05 -3.84
CA ALA A 15 12.42 -17.74 -4.36
C ALA A 15 13.10 -16.58 -3.62
N ARG A 16 13.15 -16.63 -2.30
CA ARG A 16 13.82 -15.62 -1.46
C ARG A 16 15.31 -15.50 -1.79
N LYS A 17 16.03 -16.62 -1.86
CA LYS A 17 17.47 -16.61 -2.19
C LYS A 17 17.73 -16.04 -3.58
N ARG A 18 16.86 -16.33 -4.55
CA ARG A 18 16.97 -15.78 -5.92
C ARG A 18 16.72 -14.28 -5.94
N MET A 19 15.69 -13.82 -5.23
CA MET A 19 15.40 -12.39 -5.06
C MET A 19 16.60 -11.68 -4.44
N GLU A 20 17.12 -12.18 -3.32
CA GLU A 20 18.26 -11.57 -2.62
C GLU A 20 19.51 -11.48 -3.52
N ARG A 21 19.79 -12.54 -4.30
CA ARG A 21 20.91 -12.55 -5.26
C ARG A 21 20.74 -11.52 -6.36
N GLU A 22 19.59 -11.52 -7.05
CA GLU A 22 19.35 -10.61 -8.18
C GLU A 22 19.31 -9.13 -7.71
N PHE A 23 18.80 -8.87 -6.51
CA PHE A 23 18.77 -7.52 -5.94
C PHE A 23 20.17 -7.05 -5.55
N GLN A 24 21.00 -7.94 -5.01
CA GLN A 24 22.41 -7.65 -4.73
C GLN A 24 23.20 -7.35 -6.01
N GLU A 25 23.03 -8.14 -7.07
CA GLU A 25 23.66 -7.89 -8.38
C GLU A 25 23.23 -6.53 -8.96
N LYS A 26 21.95 -6.17 -8.86
CA LYS A 26 21.45 -4.84 -9.28
C LYS A 26 21.99 -3.71 -8.42
N ARG A 27 22.16 -3.93 -7.11
CA ARG A 27 22.75 -2.97 -6.18
C ARG A 27 24.20 -2.68 -6.56
N GLU A 28 24.99 -3.72 -6.83
CA GLU A 28 26.38 -3.61 -7.26
C GLU A 28 26.51 -2.86 -8.61
N ARG A 29 25.55 -3.07 -9.51
CA ARG A 29 25.43 -2.33 -10.77
C ARG A 29 24.87 -0.91 -10.64
N GLY A 30 24.38 -0.52 -9.47
CA GLY A 30 23.75 0.79 -9.25
C GLY A 30 22.40 0.98 -9.96
N VAL A 31 21.72 -0.12 -10.35
CA VAL A 31 20.44 -0.10 -11.07
C VAL A 31 19.24 -0.56 -10.23
N LEU A 32 19.45 -0.89 -8.95
CA LEU A 32 18.36 -1.24 -8.03
C LEU A 32 17.49 -0.01 -7.74
N SER A 33 16.19 -0.15 -7.93
CA SER A 33 15.22 0.87 -7.54
C SER A 33 15.11 0.92 -6.01
N LYS A 34 15.46 2.04 -5.39
CA LYS A 34 15.30 2.24 -3.94
C LYS A 34 13.86 2.05 -3.43
N ALA A 35 12.88 2.35 -4.29
CA ALA A 35 11.46 2.22 -3.96
C ALA A 35 10.90 0.79 -4.10
N HIS A 36 11.70 -0.11 -4.69
CA HIS A 36 11.33 -1.48 -5.05
C HIS A 36 12.47 -2.43 -4.60
N ALA A 37 13.01 -2.18 -3.41
CA ALA A 37 14.09 -2.94 -2.80
C ALA A 37 13.53 -4.11 -1.97
N GLU A 38 14.42 -4.84 -1.29
CA GLU A 38 14.07 -6.09 -0.58
C GLU A 38 12.96 -5.90 0.45
N ASP A 39 12.95 -4.77 1.17
CA ASP A 39 11.92 -4.43 2.16
C ASP A 39 10.52 -4.37 1.52
N HIS A 40 10.41 -3.77 0.34
CA HIS A 40 9.16 -3.68 -0.41
C HIS A 40 8.68 -5.06 -0.85
N VAL A 41 9.51 -5.85 -1.54
CA VAL A 41 9.07 -7.17 -2.04
C VAL A 41 8.76 -8.16 -0.92
N ILE A 42 9.43 -8.04 0.23
CA ILE A 42 9.10 -8.81 1.44
C ILE A 42 7.73 -8.38 1.99
N ALA A 43 7.44 -7.08 2.04
CA ALA A 43 6.12 -6.60 2.46
C ALA A 43 5.03 -7.10 1.51
N VAL A 44 5.21 -6.96 0.19
CA VAL A 44 4.28 -7.48 -0.83
C VAL A 44 4.05 -8.98 -0.65
N SER A 45 5.11 -9.75 -0.41
CA SER A 45 5.04 -11.18 -0.14
C SER A 45 4.22 -11.52 1.12
N ASN A 46 4.46 -10.85 2.24
CA ASN A 46 3.73 -11.07 3.49
C ASN A 46 2.23 -10.74 3.35
N PHE A 47 1.92 -9.59 2.76
CA PHE A 47 0.53 -9.15 2.62
C PHE A 47 -0.22 -9.88 1.51
N GLY A 48 0.45 -10.22 0.42
CA GLY A 48 -0.10 -11.10 -0.61
C GLY A 48 -0.46 -12.46 -0.02
N SER A 49 0.43 -13.04 0.79
CA SER A 49 0.14 -14.27 1.52
C SER A 49 -1.08 -14.15 2.43
N ALA A 50 -1.16 -13.08 3.23
CA ALA A 50 -2.28 -12.84 4.14
C ALA A 50 -3.60 -12.69 3.40
N THR A 51 -3.58 -11.97 2.28
CA THR A 51 -4.74 -11.78 1.40
C THR A 51 -5.21 -13.11 0.83
N ALA A 52 -4.29 -13.91 0.28
CA ALA A 52 -4.63 -15.18 -0.35
C ALA A 52 -5.24 -16.18 0.64
N HIS A 53 -4.63 -16.28 1.83
CA HIS A 53 -5.14 -17.11 2.92
C HIS A 53 -6.56 -16.70 3.32
N ALA A 54 -6.79 -15.39 3.52
CA ALA A 54 -8.10 -14.85 3.91
C ALA A 54 -9.16 -15.05 2.83
N LEU A 55 -8.82 -14.85 1.55
CA LEU A 55 -9.73 -15.06 0.42
C LEU A 55 -10.16 -16.53 0.31
N MET A 56 -9.24 -17.49 0.43
CA MET A 56 -9.59 -18.91 0.39
C MET A 56 -10.44 -19.33 1.59
N LYS A 57 -10.01 -18.96 2.80
CA LYS A 57 -10.69 -19.33 4.04
C LYS A 57 -12.09 -18.73 4.13
N GLY A 58 -12.26 -17.45 3.80
CA GLY A 58 -13.58 -16.80 3.76
C GLY A 58 -14.53 -17.45 2.76
N GLN A 59 -13.99 -18.11 1.74
CA GLN A 59 -14.76 -18.89 0.78
C GLN A 59 -15.03 -20.34 1.20
N GLY A 60 -14.36 -20.84 2.24
CA GLY A 60 -14.53 -22.20 2.78
C GLY A 60 -13.45 -23.20 2.36
N TYR A 61 -12.45 -22.78 1.57
CA TYR A 61 -11.33 -23.62 1.12
C TYR A 61 -10.20 -23.58 2.17
N ILE A 62 -10.45 -24.21 3.32
CA ILE A 62 -9.56 -24.13 4.50
C ILE A 62 -8.24 -24.86 4.23
N GLU A 63 -8.27 -26.00 3.55
CA GLU A 63 -7.09 -26.84 3.31
C GLU A 63 -6.18 -26.21 2.24
N GLU A 64 -6.77 -25.59 1.22
CA GLU A 64 -6.07 -24.96 0.10
C GLU A 64 -5.53 -23.56 0.44
N ALA A 65 -6.02 -22.94 1.52
CA ALA A 65 -5.62 -21.60 1.93
C ALA A 65 -4.11 -21.45 2.15
N GLN A 66 -3.46 -22.48 2.70
CA GLN A 66 -2.01 -22.50 2.92
C GLN A 66 -1.21 -22.59 1.61
N ASN A 67 -1.71 -23.35 0.63
CA ASN A 67 -1.10 -23.41 -0.68
C ASN A 67 -1.24 -22.07 -1.43
N ALA A 68 -2.43 -21.45 -1.39
CA ALA A 68 -2.65 -20.13 -1.98
C ALA A 68 -1.74 -19.05 -1.36
N ALA A 69 -1.60 -19.08 -0.03
CA ALA A 69 -0.70 -18.22 0.72
C ALA A 69 0.76 -18.36 0.26
N LEU A 70 1.25 -19.61 0.15
CA LEU A 70 2.59 -19.91 -0.36
C LEU A 70 2.80 -19.37 -1.77
N LEU A 71 1.88 -19.65 -2.70
CA LEU A 71 2.00 -19.21 -4.10
C LEU A 71 1.98 -17.68 -4.23
N ALA A 72 1.09 -17.00 -3.51
CA ALA A 72 1.03 -15.54 -3.48
C ALA A 72 2.30 -14.92 -2.86
N SER A 73 2.84 -15.56 -1.83
CA SER A 73 4.09 -15.15 -1.18
C SER A 73 5.30 -15.27 -2.12
N VAL A 74 5.39 -16.36 -2.86
CA VAL A 74 6.42 -16.58 -3.88
C VAL A 74 6.27 -15.58 -5.03
N ALA A 75 5.04 -15.35 -5.50
CA ALA A 75 4.79 -14.34 -6.52
C ALA A 75 5.21 -12.93 -6.05
N GLY A 76 4.92 -12.59 -4.78
CA GLY A 76 5.31 -11.33 -4.16
C GLY A 76 6.83 -11.13 -4.07
N LEU A 77 7.60 -12.17 -3.75
CA LEU A 77 9.07 -12.07 -3.73
C LEU A 77 9.69 -11.86 -5.12
N MET A 78 8.99 -12.31 -6.17
CA MET A 78 9.56 -12.43 -7.51
C MET A 78 9.03 -11.37 -8.50
N HIS A 79 7.98 -10.62 -8.15
CA HIS A 79 7.30 -9.74 -9.11
C HIS A 79 8.22 -8.66 -9.70
N ASP A 80 9.00 -7.97 -8.86
CA ASP A 80 9.95 -6.93 -9.26
C ASP A 80 11.35 -7.47 -9.65
N ILE A 81 11.52 -8.80 -9.80
CA ILE A 81 12.85 -9.41 -9.97
C ILE A 81 13.60 -8.95 -11.22
N LYS A 82 12.89 -8.46 -12.24
CA LYS A 82 13.49 -7.89 -13.46
C LYS A 82 13.38 -6.37 -13.58
N ARG A 83 12.83 -5.70 -12.58
CA ARG A 83 12.74 -4.24 -12.53
C ARG A 83 14.10 -3.56 -12.41
N GLU A 84 14.31 -2.50 -13.18
CA GLU A 84 15.46 -1.61 -13.04
C GLU A 84 15.01 -0.18 -12.67
N ALA A 85 15.88 0.61 -12.04
CA ALA A 85 15.55 1.97 -11.58
C ALA A 85 15.16 2.93 -12.72
N THR A 86 15.59 2.66 -13.94
CA THR A 86 15.37 3.49 -15.14
C THR A 86 14.17 3.03 -15.99
N GLU A 87 13.45 2.01 -15.52
CA GLU A 87 12.35 1.39 -16.25
C GLU A 87 11.25 2.39 -16.62
N ARG A 88 10.76 2.28 -17.86
CA ARG A 88 9.66 3.10 -18.42
C ARG A 88 8.50 2.28 -18.98
N VAL A 89 8.67 0.97 -19.07
CA VAL A 89 7.68 0.02 -19.60
C VAL A 89 7.49 -1.10 -18.58
N PRO A 90 6.29 -1.68 -18.46
CA PRO A 90 6.02 -2.75 -17.49
C PRO A 90 7.03 -3.91 -17.59
N HIS A 91 7.59 -4.33 -16.45
CA HIS A 91 8.53 -5.44 -16.34
C HIS A 91 7.87 -6.79 -16.06
N GLY A 92 6.58 -6.82 -15.68
CA GLY A 92 5.84 -8.05 -15.41
C GLY A 92 6.08 -9.16 -16.44
N PRO A 93 6.01 -8.89 -17.77
CA PRO A 93 6.31 -9.89 -18.81
C PRO A 93 7.73 -10.46 -18.77
N GLU A 94 8.75 -9.66 -18.46
CA GLU A 94 10.13 -10.13 -18.33
C GLU A 94 10.35 -10.90 -17.02
N GLY A 95 9.70 -10.48 -15.93
CA GLY A 95 9.61 -11.26 -14.70
C GLY A 95 8.99 -12.64 -14.94
N ALA A 96 7.90 -12.70 -15.71
CA ALA A 96 7.23 -13.95 -16.06
C ALA A 96 8.13 -14.86 -16.93
N LYS A 97 8.86 -14.33 -17.91
CA LYS A 97 9.87 -15.09 -18.66
C LYS A 97 10.96 -15.67 -17.76
N TYR A 98 11.39 -14.92 -16.74
CA TYR A 98 12.33 -15.42 -15.75
C TYR A 98 11.75 -16.60 -14.97
N ILE A 99 10.49 -16.52 -14.51
CA ILE A 99 9.81 -17.65 -13.86
C ILE A 99 9.71 -18.86 -14.79
N LEU A 100 9.37 -18.64 -16.07
CA LEU A 100 9.35 -19.71 -17.07
C LEU A 100 10.70 -20.39 -17.22
N LYS A 101 11.81 -19.66 -17.14
CA LYS A 101 13.14 -20.25 -17.16
C LYS A 101 13.37 -21.18 -15.96
N LEU A 102 12.84 -20.84 -14.78
CA LEU A 102 13.03 -21.64 -13.56
C LEU A 102 12.42 -23.05 -13.65
N SER A 103 11.30 -23.23 -14.35
CA SER A 103 10.70 -24.57 -14.51
C SER A 103 11.57 -25.51 -15.35
N TRP A 104 12.46 -24.98 -16.19
CA TRP A 104 13.45 -25.78 -16.91
C TRP A 104 14.69 -26.08 -16.07
N GLU A 105 15.07 -25.17 -15.18
CA GLU A 105 16.34 -25.22 -14.44
C GLU A 105 16.25 -25.88 -13.06
N SER A 106 15.05 -26.12 -12.53
CA SER A 106 14.87 -26.60 -11.15
C SER A 106 13.73 -27.60 -11.03
N ASP A 107 14.04 -28.80 -10.50
CA ASP A 107 13.03 -29.82 -10.17
C ASP A 107 11.98 -29.26 -9.20
N LEU A 108 12.41 -28.45 -8.22
CA LEU A 108 11.51 -27.79 -7.27
C LEU A 108 10.42 -26.96 -7.96
N TRP A 109 10.76 -26.21 -9.02
CA TRP A 109 9.80 -25.41 -9.77
C TRP A 109 8.98 -26.23 -10.77
N ARG A 110 9.39 -27.47 -11.08
CA ARG A 110 8.54 -28.43 -11.81
C ARG A 110 7.52 -29.08 -10.89
N ASP A 111 7.94 -29.39 -9.66
CA ASP A 111 7.17 -30.17 -8.70
C ASP A 111 5.96 -29.42 -8.12
N ILE A 112 5.89 -28.09 -8.25
CA ILE A 112 4.71 -27.29 -7.87
C ILE A 112 3.48 -27.55 -8.76
N GLY A 113 3.65 -28.30 -9.85
CA GLY A 113 2.59 -28.62 -10.80
C GLY A 113 2.19 -27.46 -11.70
N THR A 114 1.42 -27.77 -12.74
CA THR A 114 1.04 -26.80 -13.79
C THR A 114 0.19 -25.66 -13.22
N GLU A 115 -0.77 -25.95 -12.33
CA GLU A 115 -1.66 -24.93 -11.75
C GLU A 115 -0.90 -23.95 -10.84
N GLY A 116 -0.04 -24.45 -9.96
CA GLY A 116 0.77 -23.61 -9.07
C GLY A 116 1.74 -22.73 -9.86
N PHE A 117 2.39 -23.31 -10.87
CA PHE A 117 3.26 -22.58 -11.78
C PHE A 117 2.51 -21.50 -12.57
N ASP A 118 1.36 -21.84 -13.19
CA ASP A 118 0.56 -20.89 -13.99
C ASP A 118 0.05 -19.72 -13.14
N SER A 119 -0.36 -20.01 -11.89
CA SER A 119 -0.81 -19.00 -10.94
C SER A 119 0.28 -17.96 -10.66
N ILE A 120 1.52 -18.37 -10.38
CA ILE A 120 2.65 -17.46 -10.14
C ILE A 120 3.03 -16.72 -11.43
N TYR A 121 3.24 -17.45 -12.52
CA TYR A 121 3.69 -16.92 -13.81
C TYR A 121 2.74 -15.83 -14.33
N ARG A 122 1.43 -16.12 -14.37
CA ARG A 122 0.44 -15.18 -14.90
C ARG A 122 0.19 -14.00 -13.97
N ALA A 123 0.20 -14.22 -12.65
CA ALA A 123 0.09 -13.13 -11.69
C ALA A 123 1.22 -12.12 -11.87
N ILE A 124 2.47 -12.57 -11.95
CA ILE A 124 3.64 -11.70 -12.19
C ILE A 124 3.53 -11.01 -13.55
N ALA A 125 3.12 -11.71 -14.61
CA ALA A 125 2.97 -11.12 -15.93
C ALA A 125 2.02 -9.91 -15.97
N ASN A 126 1.03 -9.87 -15.07
CA ASN A 126 -0.05 -8.89 -15.08
C ASN A 126 -0.12 -7.99 -13.85
N HIS A 127 0.74 -8.13 -12.85
CA HIS A 127 0.60 -7.45 -11.55
C HIS A 127 0.53 -5.91 -11.65
N GLU A 128 1.13 -5.32 -12.68
CA GLU A 128 1.12 -3.87 -12.90
C GLU A 128 -0.25 -3.34 -13.38
N GLN A 129 -1.14 -4.23 -13.86
CA GLN A 129 -2.49 -3.87 -14.31
C GLN A 129 -3.40 -3.45 -13.15
N PRO A 130 -4.39 -2.56 -13.38
CA PRO A 130 -5.37 -2.18 -12.36
C PRO A 130 -6.32 -3.34 -12.00
N PHE A 131 -6.95 -3.29 -10.82
CA PHE A 131 -7.81 -4.37 -10.30
C PHE A 131 -8.93 -4.79 -11.27
N ASN A 132 -9.61 -3.85 -11.93
CA ASN A 132 -10.64 -4.17 -12.91
C ASN A 132 -10.13 -5.02 -14.09
N ILE A 133 -8.90 -4.79 -14.54
CA ILE A 133 -8.25 -5.57 -15.59
C ILE A 133 -7.81 -6.93 -15.05
N ILE A 134 -7.25 -6.99 -13.83
CA ILE A 134 -6.95 -8.26 -13.15
C ILE A 134 -8.22 -9.12 -13.04
N THR A 135 -9.34 -8.55 -12.58
CA THR A 135 -10.63 -9.24 -12.50
C THR A 135 -11.14 -9.68 -13.88
N THR A 136 -10.85 -8.93 -14.95
CA THR A 136 -11.22 -9.34 -16.31
C THR A 136 -10.41 -10.54 -16.80
N ILE A 137 -9.11 -10.59 -16.48
CA ILE A 137 -8.19 -11.64 -16.94
C ILE A 137 -8.35 -12.94 -16.15
N PHE A 138 -8.54 -12.83 -14.83
CA PHE A 138 -8.55 -13.98 -13.91
C PHE A 138 -9.93 -14.30 -13.34
N GLY A 139 -10.93 -13.44 -13.59
CA GLY A 139 -12.23 -13.50 -12.94
C GLY A 139 -12.21 -13.02 -11.48
N ASP A 140 -13.37 -12.68 -10.94
CA ASP A 140 -13.52 -12.28 -9.53
C ASP A 140 -13.34 -13.51 -8.63
N PRO A 141 -12.42 -13.49 -7.64
CA PRO A 141 -12.13 -14.65 -6.81
C PRO A 141 -13.35 -15.18 -6.04
N LEU A 142 -14.41 -14.37 -5.88
CA LEU A 142 -15.68 -14.75 -5.23
C LEU A 142 -16.75 -15.30 -6.19
N LYS A 143 -16.45 -15.41 -7.49
CA LYS A 143 -17.43 -15.77 -8.54
C LYS A 143 -16.91 -16.80 -9.54
N VAL A 144 -15.61 -17.04 -9.58
CA VAL A 144 -14.99 -17.97 -10.51
C VAL A 144 -15.24 -19.43 -10.13
N GLU A 145 -15.21 -20.30 -11.14
CA GLU A 145 -15.22 -21.75 -10.95
C GLU A 145 -13.91 -22.24 -10.32
N ASP A 146 -13.96 -23.42 -9.68
CA ASP A 146 -12.84 -23.98 -8.90
C ASP A 146 -11.50 -24.00 -9.67
N GLN A 147 -11.51 -24.32 -10.97
CA GLN A 147 -10.29 -24.40 -11.80
C GLN A 147 -9.61 -23.04 -12.06
N GLN A 148 -10.33 -21.92 -11.87
CA GLN A 148 -9.77 -20.56 -12.02
C GLN A 148 -9.56 -19.88 -10.66
N LEU A 149 -10.01 -20.51 -9.58
CA LEU A 149 -9.97 -19.93 -8.24
C LEU A 149 -8.54 -19.65 -7.78
N MET A 150 -7.64 -20.63 -7.87
CA MET A 150 -6.26 -20.47 -7.42
C MET A 150 -5.50 -19.36 -8.18
N PRO A 151 -5.49 -19.34 -9.53
CA PRO A 151 -4.90 -18.22 -10.28
C PRO A 151 -5.52 -16.86 -9.93
N SER A 152 -6.85 -16.80 -9.77
CA SER A 152 -7.55 -15.56 -9.41
C SER A 152 -7.14 -15.05 -8.04
N VAL A 153 -7.12 -15.92 -7.03
CA VAL A 153 -6.71 -15.57 -5.67
C VAL A 153 -5.27 -15.06 -5.67
N VAL A 154 -4.33 -15.77 -6.30
CA VAL A 154 -2.91 -15.39 -6.33
C VAL A 154 -2.71 -14.03 -7.02
N ALA A 155 -3.36 -13.77 -8.17
CA ALA A 155 -3.24 -12.51 -8.89
C ALA A 155 -3.82 -11.32 -8.11
N HIS A 156 -5.02 -11.46 -7.53
CA HIS A 156 -5.63 -10.40 -6.72
C HIS A 156 -4.85 -10.14 -5.44
N SER A 157 -4.27 -11.18 -4.84
CA SER A 157 -3.47 -11.08 -3.63
C SER A 157 -2.14 -10.38 -3.88
N LEU A 158 -1.45 -10.71 -4.97
CA LEU A 158 -0.24 -10.01 -5.40
C LEU A 158 -0.55 -8.52 -5.64
N LYS A 159 -1.66 -8.21 -6.34
CA LYS A 159 -2.05 -6.81 -6.60
C LYS A 159 -2.38 -6.06 -5.31
N THR A 160 -3.00 -6.72 -4.35
CA THR A 160 -3.33 -6.14 -3.04
C THR A 160 -2.05 -5.82 -2.26
N GLY A 161 -1.09 -6.73 -2.23
CA GLY A 161 0.23 -6.51 -1.64
C GLY A 161 0.98 -5.34 -2.28
N ASP A 162 1.11 -5.33 -3.61
CA ASP A 162 1.90 -4.36 -4.36
C ASP A 162 1.23 -2.98 -4.43
N ALA A 163 -0.01 -2.91 -4.93
CA ALA A 163 -0.62 -1.64 -5.26
C ALA A 163 -1.49 -1.07 -4.14
N ALA A 164 -2.22 -1.89 -3.40
CA ALA A 164 -3.20 -1.39 -2.43
C ALA A 164 -2.51 -0.92 -1.15
N LEU A 165 -1.60 -1.72 -0.60
CA LEU A 165 -0.98 -1.46 0.69
C LEU A 165 0.17 -0.46 0.65
N GLU A 166 0.91 -0.39 -0.45
CA GLU A 166 1.98 0.60 -0.62
C GLU A 166 1.46 2.00 -0.98
N ALA A 167 0.23 2.08 -1.52
CA ALA A 167 -0.39 3.34 -1.93
C ALA A 167 -1.40 3.90 -0.91
N SER A 168 -1.71 3.15 0.15
CA SER A 168 -2.76 3.48 1.12
C SER A 168 -2.31 3.26 2.58
N GLY A 169 -3.16 3.65 3.53
CA GLY A 169 -2.96 3.38 4.97
C GLY A 169 -1.75 4.12 5.55
N TYR A 170 -1.11 3.52 6.55
CA TYR A 170 0.03 4.13 7.24
C TYR A 170 1.29 4.14 6.38
N ARG A 171 1.52 3.10 5.57
CA ARG A 171 2.73 2.97 4.73
C ARG A 171 2.91 4.15 3.78
N VAL A 172 1.81 4.68 3.26
CA VAL A 172 1.88 5.80 2.33
C VAL A 172 2.31 7.12 3.00
N LEU A 173 2.08 7.26 4.31
CA LEU A 173 2.55 8.41 5.09
C LEU A 173 4.08 8.42 5.14
N GLU A 174 4.71 7.28 5.44
CA GLU A 174 6.17 7.15 5.45
C GLU A 174 6.77 7.40 4.07
N ARG A 175 6.27 6.70 3.04
CA ARG A 175 6.82 6.80 1.68
C ARG A 175 6.73 8.22 1.15
N ARG A 176 5.62 8.92 1.37
CA ARG A 176 5.44 10.30 0.90
C ARG A 176 6.24 11.30 1.74
N ALA A 177 6.31 11.13 3.05
CA ALA A 177 7.10 12.00 3.92
C ALA A 177 8.58 11.96 3.52
N PHE A 178 9.10 10.77 3.18
CA PHE A 178 10.45 10.65 2.67
C PHE A 178 10.59 11.14 1.22
N PHE A 179 9.81 10.59 0.29
CA PHE A 179 9.97 10.89 -1.14
C PHE A 179 9.67 12.35 -1.47
N VAL A 180 8.53 12.86 -1.00
CA VAL A 180 8.13 14.25 -1.29
C VAL A 180 8.74 15.22 -0.30
N GLY A 181 8.75 14.90 0.99
CA GLY A 181 9.30 15.77 2.03
C GLY A 181 10.83 15.87 2.03
N ARG A 182 11.56 14.95 1.39
CA ARG A 182 13.02 14.99 1.25
C ARG A 182 13.47 14.96 -0.21
N GLU A 183 13.25 13.85 -0.92
CA GLU A 183 13.92 13.64 -2.21
C GLU A 183 13.52 14.66 -3.27
N ARG A 184 12.22 14.97 -3.40
CA ARG A 184 11.72 15.97 -4.35
C ARG A 184 12.09 17.40 -3.93
N MET A 185 12.21 17.66 -2.63
CA MET A 185 12.68 18.95 -2.12
C MET A 185 14.10 19.30 -2.57
N PHE A 186 14.95 18.29 -2.84
CA PHE A 186 16.28 18.51 -3.43
C PHE A 186 16.31 18.49 -4.96
N LYS A 187 15.20 18.15 -5.61
CA LYS A 187 15.09 17.97 -7.06
C LYS A 187 14.16 19.02 -7.68
N ASP A 188 12.90 18.66 -7.85
CA ASP A 188 11.90 19.44 -8.59
C ASP A 188 11.18 20.48 -7.72
N LEU A 189 11.16 20.33 -6.39
CA LEU A 189 10.51 21.27 -5.47
C LEU A 189 11.45 22.30 -4.86
N LYS A 190 12.77 22.18 -5.07
CA LYS A 190 13.82 23.02 -4.44
C LYS A 190 13.68 24.53 -4.66
N ASN A 191 13.03 24.92 -5.76
CA ASN A 191 12.84 26.33 -6.14
C ASN A 191 11.49 26.89 -5.67
N ILE A 192 10.63 26.03 -5.12
CA ILE A 192 9.25 26.35 -4.75
C ILE A 192 9.11 26.35 -3.23
N LEU A 193 9.73 25.39 -2.55
CA LEU A 193 9.68 25.20 -1.11
C LEU A 193 11.09 25.01 -0.52
N LYS A 194 11.28 25.45 0.72
CA LYS A 194 12.54 25.37 1.48
C LYS A 194 12.62 24.07 2.27
N TYR A 195 13.73 23.36 2.12
CA TYR A 195 14.04 22.19 2.91
C TYR A 195 14.91 22.55 4.12
N PRO A 196 14.64 21.99 5.32
CA PRO A 196 13.56 21.07 5.68
C PRO A 196 12.30 21.75 6.24
N GLU A 197 12.24 23.08 6.27
CA GLU A 197 11.19 23.83 6.98
C GLU A 197 9.80 23.60 6.35
N GLU A 198 9.72 23.54 5.02
CA GLU A 198 8.48 23.48 4.26
C GLU A 198 8.19 22.07 3.70
N SER A 199 8.88 21.04 4.18
CA SER A 199 8.64 19.64 3.80
C SER A 199 7.19 19.18 4.08
N HIS A 200 6.56 19.76 5.11
CA HIS A 200 5.16 19.50 5.45
C HIS A 200 4.18 20.07 4.41
N LEU A 201 4.48 21.23 3.81
CA LEU A 201 3.71 21.79 2.69
C LEU A 201 3.84 20.93 1.43
N ALA A 202 5.04 20.40 1.17
CA ALA A 202 5.27 19.50 0.05
C ALA A 202 4.44 18.22 0.17
N PHE A 203 4.42 17.64 1.36
CA PHE A 203 3.58 16.48 1.66
C PHE A 203 2.08 16.79 1.54
N LEU A 204 1.65 17.94 2.07
CA LEU A 204 0.27 18.40 1.99
C LEU A 204 -0.20 18.45 0.53
N GLY A 205 0.57 19.09 -0.35
CA GLY A 205 0.28 19.17 -1.77
C GLY A 205 0.17 17.80 -2.45
N GLU A 206 1.13 16.89 -2.23
CA GLU A 206 1.03 15.53 -2.82
C GLU A 206 -0.17 14.75 -2.26
N THR A 207 -0.49 14.92 -0.98
CA THR A 207 -1.64 14.26 -0.35
C THR A 207 -2.95 14.71 -0.96
N MET A 208 -3.12 16.02 -1.17
CA MET A 208 -4.28 16.58 -1.87
C MET A 208 -4.41 16.02 -3.29
N ILE A 209 -3.33 16.02 -4.08
CA ILE A 209 -3.36 15.44 -5.43
C ILE A 209 -3.84 13.99 -5.38
N ARG A 210 -3.42 13.20 -4.40
CA ARG A 210 -3.74 11.78 -4.38
C ARG A 210 -5.16 11.48 -3.92
N LEU A 211 -5.60 12.10 -2.83
CA LEU A 211 -6.96 11.95 -2.34
C LEU A 211 -7.98 12.37 -3.40
N TYR A 212 -7.69 13.44 -4.15
CA TYR A 212 -8.60 13.97 -5.14
C TYR A 212 -8.42 13.43 -6.57
N LYS A 213 -7.29 12.81 -6.94
CA LYS A 213 -7.07 12.35 -8.34
C LYS A 213 -6.75 10.88 -8.50
N ARG A 214 -6.10 10.25 -7.52
CA ARG A 214 -5.38 8.98 -7.76
C ARG A 214 -5.88 7.80 -6.96
N ASN A 215 -6.75 7.99 -5.98
CA ASN A 215 -7.22 6.86 -5.19
C ASN A 215 -8.74 6.91 -4.97
N PRO A 216 -9.55 6.60 -5.99
CA PRO A 216 -10.97 6.33 -5.78
C PRO A 216 -11.10 4.95 -5.12
N ILE A 217 -11.73 4.91 -3.94
CA ILE A 217 -12.04 3.66 -3.22
C ILE A 217 -12.81 2.68 -4.13
N ASP A 218 -13.55 3.21 -5.10
CA ASP A 218 -14.30 2.45 -6.11
C ASP A 218 -13.45 1.57 -7.03
N ALA A 219 -12.15 1.84 -7.16
CA ALA A 219 -11.27 1.01 -7.96
C ALA A 219 -10.94 -0.34 -7.29
N TYR A 220 -11.18 -0.47 -5.98
CA TYR A 220 -10.95 -1.71 -5.25
C TYR A 220 -12.13 -2.68 -5.42
N PRO A 221 -11.87 -4.00 -5.44
CA PRO A 221 -12.94 -4.99 -5.46
C PRO A 221 -13.76 -4.92 -4.15
N GLU A 222 -15.05 -5.28 -4.22
CA GLU A 222 -16.01 -5.12 -3.11
C GLU A 222 -15.51 -5.73 -1.78
N TRP A 223 -14.83 -6.86 -1.83
CA TRP A 223 -14.31 -7.52 -0.63
C TRP A 223 -13.17 -6.72 0.03
N LEU A 224 -12.46 -5.88 -0.71
CA LEU A 224 -11.36 -5.05 -0.22
C LEU A 224 -11.81 -3.62 0.13
N LYS A 225 -12.93 -3.15 -0.43
CA LYS A 225 -13.45 -1.79 -0.19
C LYS A 225 -13.58 -1.41 1.29
N PRO A 226 -14.09 -2.26 2.20
CA PRO A 226 -14.17 -1.89 3.62
C PRO A 226 -12.81 -1.55 4.23
N LEU A 227 -11.78 -2.33 3.89
CA LEU A 227 -10.43 -2.10 4.37
C LEU A 227 -9.77 -0.89 3.69
N ALA A 228 -10.05 -0.68 2.40
CA ALA A 228 -9.64 0.54 1.70
C ALA A 228 -10.24 1.81 2.33
N GLN A 229 -11.48 1.76 2.82
CA GLN A 229 -12.08 2.88 3.56
C GLN A 229 -11.31 3.17 4.86
N GLU A 230 -10.94 2.14 5.63
CA GLU A 230 -10.11 2.32 6.84
C GLU A 230 -8.75 2.94 6.50
N TRP A 231 -8.11 2.48 5.43
CA TRP A 231 -6.82 3.02 4.98
C TRP A 231 -6.89 4.48 4.52
N HIS A 232 -8.00 4.86 3.92
CA HIS A 232 -8.23 6.24 3.51
C HIS A 232 -8.54 7.12 4.72
N ALA A 233 -9.29 6.61 5.70
CA ALA A 233 -9.56 7.32 6.94
C ALA A 233 -8.26 7.72 7.65
N VAL A 234 -7.25 6.84 7.71
CA VAL A 234 -5.92 7.18 8.25
C VAL A 234 -5.27 8.35 7.49
N GLN A 235 -5.36 8.35 6.16
CA GLN A 235 -4.82 9.43 5.34
C GLN A 235 -5.58 10.75 5.54
N TYR A 236 -6.91 10.71 5.67
CA TYR A 236 -7.71 11.91 5.96
C TYR A 236 -7.46 12.46 7.37
N LEU A 237 -7.26 11.60 8.37
CA LEU A 237 -6.90 12.02 9.72
C LEU A 237 -5.56 12.77 9.71
N PHE A 238 -4.54 12.19 9.06
CA PHE A 238 -3.24 12.84 8.90
C PHE A 238 -3.34 14.15 8.11
N TYR A 239 -4.11 14.15 7.01
CA TYR A 239 -4.36 15.32 6.17
C TYR A 239 -5.03 16.46 6.95
N LYS A 240 -6.04 16.15 7.77
CA LYS A 240 -6.72 17.10 8.65
C LYS A 240 -5.75 17.71 9.67
N GLY A 241 -4.88 16.88 10.26
CA GLY A 241 -3.81 17.36 11.14
C GLY A 241 -2.88 18.36 10.46
N LEU A 242 -2.44 18.06 9.22
CA LEU A 242 -1.57 18.97 8.48
C LEU A 242 -2.26 20.29 8.12
N LEU A 243 -3.50 20.24 7.65
CA LEU A 243 -4.31 21.43 7.38
C LEU A 243 -4.41 22.32 8.62
N ARG A 244 -4.71 21.70 9.77
CA ARG A 244 -4.76 22.39 11.06
C ARG A 244 -3.41 23.00 11.43
N TYR A 245 -2.31 22.26 11.28
CA TYR A 245 -0.96 22.74 11.58
C TYR A 245 -0.59 23.98 10.75
N VAL A 246 -0.90 23.98 9.45
CA VAL A 246 -0.61 25.12 8.56
C VAL A 246 -1.63 26.25 8.67
N GLY A 247 -2.71 26.06 9.44
CA GLY A 247 -3.79 27.03 9.61
C GLY A 247 -4.59 27.28 8.33
N MET A 248 -4.83 26.25 7.52
CA MET A 248 -5.59 26.34 6.26
C MET A 248 -6.72 25.32 6.22
N ASN A 249 -7.84 25.67 5.59
CA ASN A 249 -8.82 24.70 5.13
C ASN A 249 -8.45 24.10 3.75
N GLU A 250 -9.22 23.13 3.26
CA GLU A 250 -8.93 22.44 1.98
C GLU A 250 -8.83 23.41 0.79
N ARG A 251 -9.72 24.41 0.74
CA ARG A 251 -9.75 25.42 -0.32
C ARG A 251 -8.52 26.33 -0.25
N GLU A 252 -8.23 26.88 0.94
CA GLU A 252 -7.07 27.77 1.15
C GLU A 252 -5.76 27.06 0.81
N ALA A 253 -5.62 25.79 1.22
CA ALA A 253 -4.46 24.98 0.88
C ALA A 253 -4.36 24.73 -0.64
N ALA A 254 -5.49 24.49 -1.33
CA ALA A 254 -5.48 24.28 -2.78
C ALA A 254 -5.07 25.55 -3.54
N GLU A 255 -5.66 26.69 -3.17
CA GLU A 255 -5.33 28.00 -3.72
C GLU A 255 -3.85 28.36 -3.44
N TYR A 256 -3.34 28.04 -2.25
CA TYR A 256 -1.92 28.19 -1.90
C TYR A 256 -1.02 27.35 -2.81
N MET A 257 -1.29 26.05 -2.94
CA MET A 257 -0.48 25.12 -3.75
C MET A 257 -0.46 25.52 -5.23
N HIS A 258 -1.58 25.98 -5.76
CA HIS A 258 -1.65 26.52 -7.12
C HIS A 258 -0.80 27.80 -7.27
N ARG A 259 -0.93 28.75 -6.33
CA ARG A 259 -0.21 30.04 -6.37
C ARG A 259 1.30 29.88 -6.32
N ILE A 260 1.82 28.94 -5.54
CA ILE A 260 3.26 28.67 -5.48
C ILE A 260 3.76 27.86 -6.70
N GLY A 261 2.88 27.44 -7.60
CA GLY A 261 3.24 26.63 -8.76
C GLY A 261 3.59 25.19 -8.39
N PHE A 262 2.94 24.60 -7.37
CA PHE A 262 3.19 23.22 -6.99
C PHE A 262 2.87 22.28 -8.16
N THR A 263 3.78 21.34 -8.43
CA THR A 263 3.70 20.46 -9.61
C THR A 263 2.39 19.66 -9.60
N ARG A 264 1.63 19.71 -10.72
CA ARG A 264 0.32 19.06 -10.92
C ARG A 264 -0.87 19.68 -10.17
N PHE A 265 -0.72 20.89 -9.63
CA PHE A 265 -1.83 21.72 -9.15
C PHE A 265 -2.29 22.71 -10.23
N ASP A 266 -3.24 22.30 -11.05
CA ASP A 266 -3.92 23.16 -12.03
C ASP A 266 -5.24 23.71 -11.48
N GLU A 267 -5.86 24.65 -12.21
CA GLU A 267 -7.16 25.25 -11.83
C GLU A 267 -8.24 24.18 -11.61
N LYS A 268 -8.24 23.13 -12.43
CA LYS A 268 -9.19 22.01 -12.31
C LYS A 268 -9.03 21.26 -10.99
N MET A 269 -7.81 21.08 -10.51
CA MET A 269 -7.57 20.49 -9.19
C MET A 269 -8.13 21.39 -8.07
N VAL A 270 -7.91 22.70 -8.16
CA VAL A 270 -8.42 23.66 -7.17
C VAL A 270 -9.95 23.65 -7.14
N GLU A 271 -10.58 23.70 -8.31
CA GLU A 271 -12.04 23.58 -8.45
C GLU A 271 -12.56 22.29 -7.84
N LYS A 272 -11.93 21.15 -8.18
CA LYS A 272 -12.30 19.83 -7.67
C LYS A 272 -12.27 19.78 -6.15
N ILE A 273 -11.17 20.23 -5.54
CA ILE A 273 -11.00 20.25 -4.07
C ILE A 273 -12.04 21.16 -3.42
N THR A 274 -12.25 22.33 -4.00
CA THR A 274 -13.22 23.30 -3.50
C THR A 274 -14.66 22.81 -3.60
N SER A 275 -14.99 22.02 -4.63
CA SER A 275 -16.33 21.48 -4.82
C SER A 275 -16.60 20.23 -3.98
N GLU A 276 -15.63 19.33 -3.87
CA GLU A 276 -15.84 18.02 -3.27
C GLU A 276 -15.70 18.05 -1.74
N LYS A 277 -14.81 18.88 -1.18
CA LYS A 277 -14.64 19.12 0.27
C LYS A 277 -14.69 17.83 1.10
N HIS A 278 -13.76 16.91 0.86
CA HIS A 278 -13.78 15.56 1.44
C HIS A 278 -13.88 15.54 2.97
N LEU A 279 -13.39 16.56 3.67
CA LEU A 279 -13.42 16.63 5.13
C LEU A 279 -14.71 17.25 5.72
N ASP A 280 -15.65 17.72 4.89
CA ASP A 280 -16.88 18.38 5.39
C ASP A 280 -17.94 17.40 5.94
N GLY A 281 -17.71 16.09 5.79
CA GLY A 281 -18.60 15.01 6.25
C GLY A 281 -19.82 14.78 5.36
N LYS A 282 -19.92 15.42 4.19
CA LYS A 282 -21.04 15.30 3.24
C LYS A 282 -20.64 14.66 1.93
N HIS A 283 -19.36 14.69 1.59
CA HIS A 283 -18.86 14.11 0.34
C HIS A 283 -19.07 12.59 0.27
N PHE A 284 -18.72 11.87 1.33
CA PHE A 284 -18.81 10.41 1.38
C PHE A 284 -20.19 9.98 1.87
N SER A 285 -20.94 9.29 1.01
CA SER A 285 -22.25 8.74 1.37
C SER A 285 -22.14 7.69 2.49
N GLU A 286 -23.03 7.75 3.49
CA GLU A 286 -23.13 6.72 4.54
C GLU A 286 -23.53 5.35 3.98
N THR A 287 -24.19 5.30 2.81
CA THR A 287 -24.59 4.02 2.20
C THR A 287 -23.47 3.38 1.38
N GLU A 288 -22.71 4.18 0.64
CA GLU A 288 -21.64 3.69 -0.25
C GLU A 288 -20.31 3.56 0.48
N TYR A 289 -20.05 4.46 1.44
CA TYR A 289 -18.80 4.55 2.20
C TYR A 289 -19.06 4.62 3.71
N PRO A 290 -19.75 3.62 4.30
CA PRO A 290 -20.18 3.69 5.70
C PRO A 290 -19.02 3.90 6.68
N ILE A 291 -17.90 3.19 6.48
CA ILE A 291 -16.74 3.26 7.37
C ILE A 291 -16.05 4.61 7.23
N LEU A 292 -15.81 5.06 6.01
CA LEU A 292 -15.10 6.33 5.79
C LEU A 292 -15.96 7.52 6.23
N SER A 293 -17.25 7.53 5.90
CA SER A 293 -18.18 8.58 6.33
C SER A 293 -18.23 8.71 7.86
N GLU A 294 -18.36 7.58 8.57
CA GLU A 294 -18.31 7.54 10.02
C GLU A 294 -16.99 8.11 10.57
N LYS A 295 -15.85 7.68 10.01
CA LYS A 295 -14.54 8.17 10.45
C LYS A 295 -14.36 9.67 10.21
N ILE A 296 -14.84 10.22 9.10
CA ILE A 296 -14.78 11.67 8.85
C ILE A 296 -15.67 12.43 9.83
N ARG A 297 -16.86 11.90 10.15
CA ARG A 297 -17.73 12.50 11.18
C ARG A 297 -17.04 12.50 12.55
N GLU A 298 -16.48 11.38 12.99
CA GLU A 298 -15.71 11.28 14.24
C GLU A 298 -14.54 12.29 14.25
N MET A 299 -13.82 12.44 13.14
CA MET A 299 -12.75 13.43 13.02
C MET A 299 -13.26 14.86 13.22
N ASN A 300 -14.48 15.17 12.79
CA ASN A 300 -15.12 16.48 12.94
C ASN A 300 -15.65 16.75 14.35
N GLU A 301 -15.72 15.72 15.19
CA GLU A 301 -16.12 15.80 16.60
C GLU A 301 -14.93 15.90 17.57
N LEU A 302 -13.68 15.83 17.06
CA LEU A 302 -12.47 15.97 17.88
C LEU A 302 -12.45 17.29 18.65
N GLU A 303 -12.09 17.21 19.93
CA GLU A 303 -11.93 18.38 20.79
C GLU A 303 -10.72 19.23 20.36
N GLU A 304 -10.70 20.53 20.68
CA GLU A 304 -9.62 21.44 20.31
C GLU A 304 -8.23 20.93 20.73
N ARG A 305 -8.11 20.36 21.94
CA ARG A 305 -6.87 19.75 22.42
C ARG A 305 -6.42 18.56 21.58
N GLU A 306 -7.36 17.78 21.04
CA GLU A 306 -7.07 16.63 20.19
C GLU A 306 -6.68 17.09 18.79
N LEU A 307 -7.30 18.15 18.29
CA LEU A 307 -6.91 18.79 17.03
C LEU A 307 -5.49 19.37 17.12
N ASP A 308 -5.12 19.96 18.25
CA ASP A 308 -3.76 20.47 18.47
C ASP A 308 -2.73 19.33 18.59
N ASP A 309 -3.04 18.23 19.29
CA ASP A 309 -2.20 17.02 19.32
C ASP A 309 -2.04 16.43 17.92
N LEU A 310 -3.13 16.34 17.14
CA LEU A 310 -3.15 15.81 15.78
C LEU A 310 -2.31 16.66 14.83
N ALA A 311 -2.39 17.99 14.95
CA ALA A 311 -1.63 18.93 14.15
C ALA A 311 -0.12 18.80 14.41
N GLU A 312 0.29 18.88 15.67
CA GLU A 312 1.69 18.73 16.07
C GLU A 312 2.22 17.33 15.71
N SER A 313 1.40 16.29 15.91
CA SER A 313 1.74 14.91 15.55
C SER A 313 2.03 14.74 14.08
N SER A 314 1.14 15.25 13.22
CA SER A 314 1.26 15.13 11.76
C SER A 314 2.53 15.84 11.27
N TYR A 315 2.80 17.04 11.79
CA TYR A 315 4.03 17.77 11.48
C TYR A 315 5.28 17.01 11.94
N ARG A 316 5.31 16.52 13.19
CA ARG A 316 6.49 15.81 13.73
C ARG A 316 6.80 14.52 12.99
N VAL A 317 5.78 13.76 12.59
CA VAL A 317 5.97 12.55 11.78
C VAL A 317 6.63 12.90 10.45
N ILE A 318 6.17 13.96 9.76
CA ILE A 318 6.82 14.40 8.52
C ILE A 318 8.26 14.82 8.78
N LYS A 319 8.52 15.66 9.79
CA LYS A 319 9.87 16.15 10.06
C LYS A 319 10.83 15.01 10.39
N LEU A 320 10.41 14.09 11.26
CA LEU A 320 11.19 12.91 11.61
C LEU A 320 11.61 12.12 10.36
N ILE A 321 10.67 11.87 9.44
CA ILE A 321 10.91 11.02 8.27
C ILE A 321 11.67 11.77 7.17
N SER A 322 11.32 13.03 6.91
CA SER A 322 11.95 13.84 5.86
C SER A 322 13.40 14.23 6.18
N GLU A 323 13.74 14.44 7.45
CA GLU A 323 15.10 14.79 7.87
C GLU A 323 16.03 13.58 7.98
N ALA A 324 15.48 12.37 8.02
CA ALA A 324 16.26 11.14 8.10
C ALA A 324 16.92 10.77 6.75
N ASP A 325 18.07 10.09 6.81
CA ASP A 325 18.82 9.68 5.60
C ASP A 325 18.10 8.61 4.78
N SER A 326 17.25 7.83 5.44
CA SER A 326 16.38 6.82 4.86
C SER A 326 15.15 6.61 5.75
N PRO A 327 14.05 6.05 5.23
CA PRO A 327 12.90 5.70 6.04
C PRO A 327 13.27 4.78 7.23
N GLU A 328 14.16 3.80 7.02
CA GLU A 328 14.65 2.91 8.08
C GLU A 328 15.37 3.66 9.20
N SER A 329 16.17 4.68 8.85
CA SER A 329 16.85 5.49 9.86
C SER A 329 15.87 6.35 10.67
N ALA A 330 14.78 6.82 10.06
CA ALA A 330 13.70 7.52 10.77
C ALA A 330 13.04 6.60 11.79
N LEU A 331 12.70 5.37 11.39
CA LEU A 331 12.08 4.40 12.28
C LEU A 331 13.00 3.96 13.42
N LYS A 332 14.29 3.75 13.13
CA LYS A 332 15.30 3.48 14.17
C LYS A 332 15.39 4.63 15.17
N LYS A 333 15.37 5.88 14.70
CA LYS A 333 15.36 7.06 15.56
C LYS A 333 14.12 7.07 16.46
N TYR A 334 12.93 6.90 15.90
CA TYR A 334 11.69 6.81 16.66
C TYR A 334 11.70 5.69 17.71
N LYS A 335 12.13 4.47 17.35
CA LYS A 335 12.17 3.34 18.29
C LYS A 335 13.09 3.59 19.48
N ARG A 336 14.13 4.43 19.33
CA ARG A 336 15.06 4.78 20.42
C ARG A 336 14.60 5.99 21.25
N GLU A 337 14.09 7.01 20.58
CA GLU A 337 13.91 8.35 21.16
C GLU A 337 12.43 8.71 21.38
N GLY A 338 11.50 7.98 20.74
CA GLY A 338 10.09 8.30 20.71
C GLY A 338 9.76 9.56 19.91
N ILE A 339 8.53 10.05 20.03
CA ILE A 339 8.04 11.27 19.35
C ILE A 339 7.19 12.15 20.28
N GLY A 340 7.70 12.45 21.47
CA GLY A 340 7.20 13.56 22.29
C GLY A 340 5.86 13.38 23.01
N GLY A 341 5.46 12.17 23.39
CA GLY A 341 4.25 11.94 24.22
C GLY A 341 2.91 12.24 23.53
N LEU A 342 2.94 12.60 22.24
CA LEU A 342 1.76 12.89 21.45
C LEU A 342 1.04 11.61 21.05
N LYS A 343 -0.28 11.59 21.23
CA LYS A 343 -1.12 10.39 21.01
C LYS A 343 -1.08 9.98 19.54
N TYR A 344 -1.40 10.90 18.64
CA TYR A 344 -1.51 10.57 17.20
C TYR A 344 -0.16 10.28 16.57
N ALA A 345 0.92 10.94 17.01
CA ALA A 345 2.25 10.69 16.46
C ALA A 345 2.71 9.25 16.77
N LYS A 346 2.43 8.77 17.98
CA LYS A 346 2.66 7.36 18.34
C LYS A 346 1.83 6.43 17.47
N GLU A 347 0.53 6.69 17.33
CA GLU A 347 -0.38 5.89 16.49
C GLU A 347 0.11 5.80 15.03
N PHE A 348 0.47 6.94 14.42
CA PHE A 348 1.00 6.96 13.05
C PHE A 348 2.30 6.19 12.92
N MET A 349 3.25 6.37 13.83
CA MET A 349 4.55 5.69 13.75
C MET A 349 4.44 4.19 14.04
N ASP A 350 3.65 3.79 15.03
CA ASP A 350 3.40 2.38 15.34
C ASP A 350 2.67 1.69 14.18
N GLY A 351 1.70 2.38 13.56
CA GLY A 351 1.05 1.92 12.34
C GLY A 351 2.03 1.79 11.16
N ILE A 352 2.91 2.77 10.93
CA ILE A 352 3.96 2.69 9.89
C ILE A 352 4.86 1.47 10.12
N ILE A 353 5.28 1.25 11.37
CA ILE A 353 6.14 0.11 11.74
C ILE A 353 5.41 -1.21 11.49
N ALA A 354 4.17 -1.33 11.95
CA ALA A 354 3.36 -2.54 11.78
C ALA A 354 3.19 -2.89 10.29
N TYR A 355 2.94 -1.88 9.45
CA TYR A 355 2.85 -2.06 8.00
C TYR A 355 4.18 -2.50 7.39
N ARG A 356 5.25 -1.79 7.72
CA ARG A 356 6.56 -2.02 7.10
C ARG A 356 7.17 -3.36 7.51
N GLU A 357 7.04 -3.72 8.79
CA GLU A 357 7.62 -4.94 9.34
C GLU A 357 6.71 -6.15 9.13
N GLY A 358 5.41 -5.92 8.83
CA GLY A 358 4.43 -6.98 8.67
C GLY A 358 4.34 -7.84 9.93
N SER A 359 4.13 -7.20 11.10
CA SER A 359 4.02 -7.94 12.36
C SER A 359 2.88 -8.96 12.29
N GLU A 360 3.03 -10.09 12.98
CA GLU A 360 2.04 -11.16 12.95
C GLU A 360 0.64 -10.67 13.36
N ASP A 361 0.55 -9.87 14.43
CA ASP A 361 -0.71 -9.27 14.88
C ASP A 361 -1.36 -8.39 13.79
N PHE A 362 -0.55 -7.65 13.03
CA PHE A 362 -1.06 -6.77 11.99
C PHE A 362 -1.51 -7.56 10.74
N LEU A 363 -0.75 -8.60 10.36
CA LEU A 363 -1.14 -9.51 9.29
C LEU A 363 -2.42 -10.28 9.64
N ASP A 364 -2.56 -10.70 10.90
CA ASP A 364 -3.77 -11.35 11.41
C ASP A 364 -4.98 -10.40 11.36
N TYR A 365 -4.82 -9.15 11.82
CA TYR A 365 -5.86 -8.12 11.72
C TYR A 365 -6.30 -7.92 10.27
N PHE A 366 -5.33 -7.73 9.37
CA PHE A 366 -5.56 -7.52 7.95
C PHE A 366 -6.28 -8.72 7.31
N ALA A 367 -5.81 -9.94 7.56
CA ALA A 367 -6.41 -11.16 7.04
C ALA A 367 -7.84 -11.34 7.56
N HIS A 368 -8.07 -11.08 8.85
CA HIS A 368 -9.40 -11.18 9.45
C HIS A 368 -10.40 -10.21 8.82
N LYS A 369 -9.99 -8.97 8.54
CA LYS A 369 -10.86 -7.98 7.87
C LYS A 369 -11.28 -8.41 6.46
N ILE A 370 -10.36 -9.02 5.71
CA ILE A 370 -10.65 -9.56 4.38
C ILE A 370 -11.59 -10.77 4.50
N GLU A 371 -11.27 -11.72 5.37
CA GLU A 371 -12.08 -12.92 5.61
C GLU A 371 -13.52 -12.54 5.99
N ASP A 372 -13.70 -11.61 6.93
CA ASP A 372 -15.01 -11.12 7.36
C ASP A 372 -15.80 -10.46 6.23
N SER A 373 -15.13 -9.66 5.40
CA SER A 373 -15.75 -8.99 4.25
C SER A 373 -16.23 -10.02 3.22
N VAL A 374 -15.40 -11.02 2.93
CA VAL A 374 -15.75 -12.16 2.06
C VAL A 374 -16.96 -12.92 2.60
N ILE A 375 -16.97 -13.27 3.89
CA ILE A 375 -18.08 -13.99 4.53
C ILE A 375 -19.39 -13.18 4.44
N LYS A 376 -19.33 -11.88 4.71
CA LYS A 376 -20.51 -10.98 4.61
C LYS A 376 -21.05 -10.93 3.18
N LEU A 377 -20.17 -10.77 2.19
CA LEU A 377 -20.56 -10.73 0.78
C LEU A 377 -21.16 -12.05 0.29
N LYS A 378 -20.64 -13.20 0.77
CA LYS A 378 -21.23 -14.51 0.46
C LYS A 378 -22.64 -14.64 1.04
N LYS A 379 -22.84 -14.22 2.30
CA LYS A 379 -24.16 -14.25 2.96
C LYS A 379 -25.18 -13.36 2.27
N ALA A 380 -24.76 -12.21 1.73
CA ALA A 380 -25.67 -11.29 1.02
C ALA A 380 -26.13 -11.79 -0.36
N ARG A 381 -25.55 -12.88 -0.89
CA ARG A 381 -25.92 -13.48 -2.18
C ARG A 381 -26.89 -14.67 -2.05
N ILE A 382 -27.11 -15.15 -0.83
CA ILE A 382 -28.08 -16.20 -0.48
C ILE A 382 -29.37 -15.50 -0.04
#